data_AF-A0A380U0H2-F1
#
_entry.id   AF-A0A380U0H2-F1
#
_cell.length_a   1.000
_cell.length_b   1.000
_cell.length_c   1.000
_cell.angle_alpha   90.00
_cell.angle_beta   90.00
_cell.angle_gamma   90.00
#
_symmetry.space_group_name_H-M   'P 1'
#
loop_
_entity.id
_entity.type
_entity.pdbx_description
1 polymer ?
#
loop_
_entity_poly.entity_id
_entity_poly.type
_entity_poly.pdbx_seq_one_letter_code
_entity_poly.pdbx_strand_id
1 'polypeptide(L)'
;MRQICYASTSTSDHVQLLQDVRDILSEACDFNTVHNISGVLYYADQHYFQCLEGGEAALELLMSKLLKDPRHKDIKVFEAKTIHAAHFRAWGMKYVQRMSSVHTKMREMGFATFEPQSMSQQQIDQLLQDLYDAQSDESLC
;
A
#
# COMPACT_ATOMS: atom_id res chain seq x y z
N MET A 1 5.56 13.46 -11.42
CA MET A 1 4.69 12.90 -10.37
C MET A 1 5.56 12.11 -9.40
N ARG A 2 5.07 11.85 -8.19
CA ARG A 2 5.85 11.12 -7.17
C ARG A 2 5.16 9.83 -6.78
N GLN A 3 5.95 8.92 -6.24
CA GLN A 3 5.56 7.67 -5.62
C GLN A 3 6.11 7.66 -4.20
N ILE A 4 5.25 7.36 -3.23
CA ILE A 4 5.63 7.22 -1.83
C ILE A 4 5.13 5.86 -1.35
N CYS A 5 6.06 5.05 -0.85
CA CYS A 5 5.75 3.80 -0.18
C CYS A 5 5.90 4.00 1.32
N TYR A 6 4.98 3.45 2.11
CA TYR A 6 5.13 3.38 3.54
C TYR A 6 4.55 2.09 4.09
N ALA A 7 4.96 1.76 5.30
CA ALA A 7 4.35 0.68 6.07
C ALA A 7 4.09 1.10 7.50
N SER A 8 3.18 0.40 8.15
CA SER A 8 2.71 0.71 9.50
C SER A 8 2.12 -0.52 10.17
N THR A 9 2.13 -0.56 11.49
CA THR A 9 1.50 -1.61 12.29
C THR A 9 0.03 -1.27 12.53
N SER A 10 -0.87 -2.22 12.29
CA SER A 10 -2.30 -2.07 12.61
C SER A 10 -2.50 -1.95 14.12
N THR A 11 -3.41 -1.08 14.54
CA THR A 11 -3.88 -1.00 15.93
C THR A 11 -5.22 -1.72 16.12
N SER A 12 -5.86 -2.14 15.04
CA SER A 12 -7.14 -2.84 15.02
C SER A 12 -7.05 -4.27 15.59
N ASP A 13 -8.02 -4.63 16.43
CA ASP A 13 -8.24 -6.01 16.83
C ASP A 13 -8.87 -6.84 15.69
N HIS A 14 -8.75 -8.17 15.76
CA HIS A 14 -9.24 -9.09 14.72
C HIS A 14 -10.73 -8.90 14.33
N VAL A 15 -11.57 -8.50 15.28
CA VAL A 15 -13.01 -8.29 15.03
C VAL A 15 -13.26 -7.00 14.23
N GLN A 16 -12.47 -5.95 14.47
CA GLN A 16 -12.62 -4.64 13.84
C GLN A 16 -11.83 -4.52 12.54
N LEU A 17 -10.78 -5.32 12.37
CA LEU A 17 -9.88 -5.28 11.22
C LEU A 17 -10.60 -5.27 9.86
N LEU A 18 -11.59 -6.14 9.65
CA LEU A 18 -12.30 -6.18 8.37
C LEU A 18 -13.12 -4.92 8.12
N GLN A 19 -13.65 -4.31 9.18
CA GLN A 19 -14.39 -3.06 9.09
C GLN A 19 -13.43 -1.90 8.84
N ASP A 20 -12.34 -1.82 9.61
CA ASP A 20 -11.32 -0.77 9.47
C ASP A 20 -10.68 -0.78 8.08
N VAL A 21 -10.36 -1.97 7.54
CA VAL A 21 -9.85 -2.10 6.16
C VAL A 21 -10.86 -1.58 5.15
N ARG A 22 -12.16 -1.89 5.31
CA ARG A 22 -13.21 -1.39 4.41
C ARG A 22 -13.34 0.12 4.48
N ASP A 23 -13.30 0.67 5.69
CA ASP A 23 -13.42 2.11 5.91
C ASP A 23 -12.20 2.85 5.35
N ILE A 24 -10.99 2.33 5.58
CA ILE A 24 -9.75 2.83 4.97
C ILE A 24 -9.87 2.83 3.45
N LEU A 25 -10.35 1.73 2.83
CA LEU A 25 -10.48 1.64 1.38
C LEU A 25 -11.53 2.61 0.84
N SER A 26 -12.66 2.78 1.53
CA SER A 26 -13.69 3.74 1.14
C SER A 26 -13.17 5.17 1.19
N GLU A 27 -12.60 5.57 2.33
CA GLU A 27 -12.03 6.90 2.53
C GLU A 27 -10.88 7.19 1.55
N ALA A 28 -10.01 6.19 1.34
CA ALA A 28 -8.92 6.30 0.38
C ALA A 28 -9.45 6.45 -1.04
N CYS A 29 -10.45 5.67 -1.46
CA CYS A 29 -11.02 5.78 -2.80
C CYS A 29 -11.62 7.17 -3.06
N ASP A 30 -12.40 7.68 -2.12
CA ASP A 30 -13.04 9.00 -2.23
C ASP A 30 -12.00 10.13 -2.29
N PHE A 31 -11.04 10.11 -1.36
CA PHE A 31 -9.99 11.12 -1.32
C PHE A 31 -9.08 11.04 -2.56
N ASN A 32 -8.66 9.83 -2.92
CA ASN A 32 -7.71 9.63 -4.02
C ASN A 32 -8.31 10.01 -5.37
N THR A 33 -9.60 9.73 -5.59
CA THR A 33 -10.31 10.12 -6.81
C THR A 33 -10.35 11.64 -6.96
N VAL A 34 -10.69 12.37 -5.89
CA VAL A 34 -10.75 13.85 -5.90
C VAL A 34 -9.37 14.48 -6.14
N HIS A 35 -8.32 13.85 -5.62
CA HIS A 35 -6.96 14.40 -5.66
C HIS A 35 -6.05 13.80 -6.75
N ASN A 36 -6.59 12.97 -7.66
CA ASN A 36 -5.84 12.25 -8.69
C ASN A 36 -4.66 11.46 -8.12
N ILE A 37 -4.90 10.77 -7.00
CA ILE A 37 -3.97 9.83 -6.40
C ILE A 37 -4.39 8.42 -6.83
N SER A 38 -3.43 7.54 -7.05
CA SER A 38 -3.66 6.11 -7.27
C SER A 38 -2.74 5.32 -6.35
N GLY A 39 -3.08 4.08 -6.05
CA GLY A 39 -2.25 3.31 -5.13
C GLY A 39 -2.69 1.87 -4.91
N VAL A 40 -1.93 1.21 -4.04
CA VAL A 40 -2.24 -0.11 -3.53
C VAL A 40 -2.09 -0.14 -2.02
N LEU A 41 -3.01 -0.83 -1.36
CA LEU A 41 -2.99 -1.22 0.04
C LEU A 41 -2.78 -2.73 0.12
N TYR A 42 -1.70 -3.15 0.76
CA TYR A 42 -1.44 -4.53 1.11
C TYR A 42 -1.53 -4.70 2.63
N TYR A 43 -2.22 -5.74 3.08
CA TYR A 43 -2.31 -6.08 4.49
C TYR A 43 -1.92 -7.53 4.73
N ALA A 44 -0.91 -7.73 5.57
CA ALA A 44 -0.45 -9.04 6.02
C ALA A 44 0.23 -8.95 7.38
N ASP A 45 0.12 -10.01 8.18
CA ASP A 45 0.82 -10.15 9.46
C ASP A 45 0.69 -8.92 10.40
N GLN A 46 -0.50 -8.32 10.46
CA GLN A 46 -0.81 -7.10 11.25
C GLN A 46 -0.11 -5.82 10.80
N HIS A 47 0.45 -5.82 9.59
CA HIS A 47 1.07 -4.65 8.99
C HIS A 47 0.32 -4.22 7.73
N TYR A 48 0.15 -2.91 7.61
CA TYR A 48 -0.24 -2.27 6.37
C TYR A 48 1.00 -1.87 5.58
N PHE A 49 0.94 -2.04 4.28
CA PHE A 49 1.83 -1.45 3.30
C PHE A 49 1.00 -0.68 2.30
N GLN A 50 1.41 0.55 2.01
CA GLN A 50 0.78 1.33 0.96
C GLN A 50 1.82 1.92 0.03
N CYS A 51 1.50 1.90 -1.25
CA CYS A 51 2.20 2.69 -2.26
C CYS A 51 1.21 3.67 -2.88
N LEU A 52 1.55 4.96 -2.79
CA LEU A 52 0.74 6.09 -3.25
C LEU A 52 1.45 6.81 -4.38
N GLU A 53 0.74 7.07 -5.47
CA GLU A 53 1.25 7.72 -6.68
C GLU A 53 0.39 8.93 -7.00
N GLY A 54 1.01 10.09 -7.24
CA GLY A 54 0.26 11.32 -7.48
C GLY A 54 1.10 12.59 -7.58
N GLY A 55 0.43 13.74 -7.54
CA GLY A 55 1.08 15.04 -7.42
C GLY A 55 1.71 15.23 -6.03
N GLU A 56 2.85 15.91 -5.96
CA GLU A 56 3.61 16.10 -4.71
C GLU A 56 2.76 16.72 -3.59
N ALA A 57 2.09 17.85 -3.86
CA ALA A 57 1.23 18.51 -2.89
C ALA A 57 0.04 17.65 -2.43
N ALA A 58 -0.50 16.82 -3.32
CA ALA A 58 -1.61 15.91 -2.99
C ALA A 58 -1.14 14.77 -2.07
N LEU A 59 0.04 14.21 -2.35
CA LEU A 59 0.65 13.18 -1.52
C LEU A 59 1.08 13.72 -0.15
N GLU A 60 1.65 14.92 -0.08
CA GLU A 60 1.99 15.56 1.20
C GLU A 60 0.74 15.77 2.07
N LEU A 61 -0.36 16.25 1.47
CA LEU A 61 -1.63 16.40 2.16
C LEU A 61 -2.15 15.06 2.67
N LEU A 62 -2.12 14.01 1.84
CA LEU A 62 -2.56 12.67 2.23
C LEU A 62 -1.70 12.11 3.37
N MET A 63 -0.38 12.18 3.25
CA MET A 63 0.55 11.72 4.29
C MET A 63 0.32 12.44 5.61
N SER A 64 0.02 13.75 5.59
CA SER A 64 -0.28 14.51 6.82
C SER A 64 -1.53 14.01 7.56
N LYS A 65 -2.49 13.43 6.84
CA LYS A 65 -3.68 12.78 7.41
C LYS A 65 -3.36 11.39 7.92
N LEU A 66 -2.67 10.58 7.12
CA LEU A 66 -2.29 9.22 7.46
C LEU A 66 -1.44 9.19 8.73
N LEU A 67 -0.50 10.11 8.90
CA LEU A 67 0.32 10.22 10.13
C LEU A 67 -0.50 10.43 11.42
N LYS A 68 -1.78 10.79 11.34
CA LYS A 68 -2.68 11.03 12.48
C LYS A 68 -3.78 9.97 12.60
N ASP A 69 -3.81 8.99 11.70
CA ASP A 69 -4.86 7.98 11.67
C ASP A 69 -4.69 7.02 12.87
N PRO A 70 -5.71 6.86 13.74
CA PRO A 70 -5.58 6.02 14.93
C PRO A 70 -5.57 4.51 14.61
N ARG A 71 -5.90 4.10 13.37
CA ARG A 71 -5.99 2.69 12.93
C ARG A 71 -4.63 2.06 12.68
N HIS A 72 -3.54 2.83 12.72
CA HIS A 72 -2.19 2.33 12.59
C HIS A 72 -1.15 3.15 13.38
N LYS A 73 0.04 2.57 13.58
CA LYS A 73 1.17 3.18 14.28
C LYS A 73 2.49 2.72 13.66
N ASP A 74 3.62 3.17 14.22
CA ASP A 74 4.96 2.77 13.81
C ASP A 74 5.21 2.98 12.30
N ILE A 75 4.84 4.16 11.80
CA ILE A 75 4.89 4.47 10.37
C ILE A 75 6.35 4.57 9.92
N LYS A 76 6.74 3.71 8.98
CA LYS A 76 8.03 3.75 8.29
C LYS A 76 7.80 4.16 6.84
N VAL A 77 8.30 5.33 6.47
CA VAL A 77 8.27 5.84 5.10
C VAL A 77 9.53 5.39 4.37
N PHE A 78 9.36 4.84 3.18
CA PHE A 78 10.45 4.41 2.30
C PHE A 78 10.84 5.54 1.35
N GLU A 79 11.90 5.34 0.57
CA GLU A 79 12.39 6.34 -0.37
C GLU A 79 11.29 6.76 -1.37
N ALA A 80 11.01 8.06 -1.43
CA ALA A 80 10.08 8.61 -2.38
C ALA A 80 10.73 8.68 -3.77
N LYS A 81 10.04 8.17 -4.79
CA LYS A 81 10.55 8.11 -6.17
C LYS A 81 9.83 9.09 -7.08
N THR A 82 10.56 9.64 -8.04
CA THR A 82 9.94 10.36 -9.16
C THR A 82 9.58 9.33 -10.22
N ILE A 83 8.31 9.31 -10.64
CA ILE A 83 7.83 8.41 -11.70
C ILE A 83 7.29 9.23 -12.87
N HIS A 84 7.35 8.67 -14.08
CA HIS A 84 6.85 9.31 -15.30
C HIS A 84 5.37 9.04 -15.54
N ALA A 85 4.88 7.89 -15.05
CA ALA A 85 3.51 7.44 -15.20
C ALA A 85 3.08 6.68 -13.94
N ALA A 86 1.82 6.86 -13.53
CA ALA A 86 1.21 6.00 -12.52
C ALA A 86 1.13 4.57 -13.06
N HIS A 87 1.49 3.61 -12.22
CA HIS A 87 1.37 2.18 -12.48
C HIS A 87 -0.01 1.68 -12.06
N PHE A 88 -0.64 2.35 -11.08
CA PHE A 88 -1.94 1.97 -10.52
C PHE A 88 -3.15 2.72 -11.12
N ARG A 89 -3.02 3.23 -12.36
CA ARG A 89 -4.00 4.14 -12.99
C ARG A 89 -5.45 3.65 -13.01
N ALA A 90 -5.69 2.34 -12.99
CA ALA A 90 -7.03 1.77 -13.03
C ALA A 90 -7.77 1.87 -11.67
N TRP A 91 -7.07 2.18 -10.56
CA TRP A 91 -7.62 2.08 -9.22
C TRP A 91 -7.27 3.32 -8.37
N GLY A 92 -8.29 3.94 -7.77
CA GLY A 92 -8.07 4.95 -6.72
C GLY A 92 -7.29 4.36 -5.53
N MET A 93 -7.58 3.12 -5.17
CA MET A 93 -6.81 2.31 -4.22
C MET A 93 -7.12 0.81 -4.42
N LYS A 94 -6.14 -0.01 -4.82
CA LYS A 94 -6.30 -1.48 -4.90
C LYS A 94 -6.06 -2.12 -3.53
N TYR A 95 -6.87 -3.10 -3.13
CA TYR A 95 -6.62 -3.89 -1.93
C TYR A 95 -6.05 -5.27 -2.27
N VAL A 96 -4.93 -5.64 -1.64
CA VAL A 96 -4.31 -6.95 -1.79
C VAL A 96 -4.21 -7.63 -0.42
N GLN A 97 -4.84 -8.80 -0.30
CA GLN A 97 -4.84 -9.59 0.93
C GLN A 97 -3.65 -10.55 1.00
N ARG A 98 -3.33 -10.99 2.22
CA ARG A 98 -2.33 -12.03 2.51
C ARG A 98 -2.49 -13.31 1.68
N MET A 99 -3.67 -13.73 1.23
CA MET A 99 -3.81 -14.98 0.47
C MET A 99 -3.57 -14.83 -1.04
N SER A 100 -3.08 -13.68 -1.49
CA SER A 100 -2.77 -13.44 -2.90
C SER A 100 -1.47 -14.13 -3.35
N SER A 101 -1.29 -14.24 -4.68
CA SER A 101 -0.03 -14.68 -5.30
C SER A 101 1.19 -13.88 -4.81
N VAL A 102 1.00 -12.61 -4.45
CA VAL A 102 2.03 -11.73 -3.86
C VAL A 102 2.59 -12.31 -2.56
N HIS A 103 1.75 -12.87 -1.69
CA HIS A 103 2.23 -13.50 -0.45
C HIS A 103 3.01 -14.79 -0.72
N THR A 104 2.64 -15.56 -1.74
CA THR A 104 3.44 -16.73 -2.16
C THR A 104 4.83 -16.29 -2.61
N LYS A 105 4.91 -15.26 -3.45
CA LYS A 105 6.18 -14.67 -3.89
C LYS A 105 7.00 -14.10 -2.72
N MET A 106 6.35 -13.47 -1.74
CA MET A 106 7.05 -13.02 -0.53
C MET A 106 7.69 -14.16 0.25
N ARG A 107 7.03 -15.33 0.35
CA ARG A 107 7.64 -16.52 0.96
C ARG A 107 8.81 -17.05 0.14
N GLU A 108 8.73 -17.00 -1.19
CA GLU A 108 9.84 -17.38 -2.09
C GLU A 108 11.04 -16.45 -1.96
N MET A 109 10.80 -15.17 -1.66
CA MET A 109 11.84 -14.18 -1.34
C MET A 109 12.47 -14.37 0.06
N GLY A 110 12.07 -15.40 0.80
CA GLY A 110 12.61 -15.72 2.12
C GLY A 110 11.93 -15.02 3.29
N PHE A 111 10.81 -14.32 3.07
CA PHE A 111 10.03 -13.72 4.15
C PHE A 111 9.00 -14.70 4.67
N ALA A 112 9.23 -15.23 5.88
CA ALA A 112 8.24 -16.06 6.56
C ALA A 112 7.00 -15.25 6.98
N THR A 113 7.20 -13.96 7.29
CA THR A 113 6.21 -12.99 7.77
C THR A 113 6.45 -11.63 7.10
N PHE A 114 5.38 -10.86 6.90
CA PHE A 114 5.50 -9.48 6.46
C PHE A 114 5.92 -8.58 7.63
N GLU A 115 7.20 -8.22 7.66
CA GLU A 115 7.80 -7.35 8.69
C GLU A 115 8.49 -6.12 8.06
N PRO A 116 7.71 -5.12 7.62
CA PRO A 116 8.25 -4.00 6.84
C PRO A 116 9.24 -3.13 7.60
N GLN A 117 9.22 -3.16 8.94
CA GLN A 117 10.19 -2.46 9.78
C GLN A 117 11.62 -2.96 9.56
N SER A 118 11.78 -4.26 9.28
CA SER A 118 13.07 -4.91 9.03
C SER A 118 13.45 -4.95 7.55
N MET A 119 12.52 -4.62 6.64
CA MET A 119 12.76 -4.65 5.20
C MET A 119 13.62 -3.49 4.71
N SER A 120 14.52 -3.78 3.78
CA SER A 120 15.32 -2.80 3.04
C SER A 120 14.54 -2.18 1.88
N GLN A 121 15.04 -1.05 1.36
CA GLN A 121 14.44 -0.40 0.18
C GLN A 121 14.35 -1.36 -1.03
N GLN A 122 15.40 -2.17 -1.27
CA GLN A 122 15.43 -3.12 -2.37
C GLN A 122 14.33 -4.19 -2.24
N GLN A 123 14.05 -4.65 -1.03
CA GLN A 123 13.01 -5.64 -0.77
C GLN A 123 11.60 -5.06 -0.97
N ILE A 124 11.40 -3.79 -0.60
CA ILE A 124 10.16 -3.06 -0.88
C ILE A 124 9.97 -2.81 -2.38
N ASP A 125 11.05 -2.48 -3.07
CA ASP A 125 11.01 -2.30 -4.52
C ASP A 125 10.59 -3.60 -5.22
N GLN A 126 11.10 -4.74 -4.76
CA GLN A 126 10.71 -6.05 -5.30
C GLN A 126 9.25 -6.40 -4.99
N LEU A 127 8.78 -6.17 -3.75
CA LEU A 127 7.38 -6.33 -3.38
C LEU A 127 6.47 -5.46 -4.26
N LEU A 128 6.88 -4.22 -4.53
CA LEU A 128 6.14 -3.31 -5.37
C LEU A 128 6.05 -3.80 -6.82
N GLN A 129 7.14 -4.35 -7.37
CA GLN A 129 7.11 -5.01 -8.68
C GLN A 129 6.13 -6.19 -8.70
N ASP A 130 6.13 -7.03 -7.66
CA ASP A 130 5.19 -8.14 -7.57
C ASP A 130 3.73 -7.68 -7.51
N LEU A 131 3.47 -6.56 -6.83
CA LEU A 131 2.15 -5.92 -6.78
C LEU A 131 1.74 -5.35 -8.14
N TYR A 132 2.67 -4.85 -8.95
CA TYR A 132 2.41 -4.41 -10.33
C TYR A 132 2.08 -5.59 -11.24
N ASP A 133 2.89 -6.65 -11.20
CA ASP A 133 2.68 -7.85 -12.01
C ASP A 133 1.33 -8.50 -11.71
N ALA A 134 0.95 -8.55 -10.43
CA ALA A 134 -0.34 -9.06 -10.00
C ALA A 134 -1.54 -8.20 -10.46
N GLN A 135 -1.34 -6.99 -10.99
CA GLN A 135 -2.40 -6.25 -11.68
C GLN A 135 -2.54 -6.65 -13.14
N SER A 136 -1.42 -6.99 -13.79
CA SER A 136 -1.37 -7.38 -15.19
C SER A 136 -2.17 -8.66 -15.44
N ASP A 137 -2.11 -9.62 -14.50
CA ASP A 137 -2.80 -10.92 -14.62
C ASP A 137 -4.33 -10.85 -14.47
N GLU A 138 -4.89 -9.80 -13.87
CA GLU A 138 -6.36 -9.59 -13.81
C GLU A 138 -6.93 -8.95 -15.10
N SER A 139 -6.08 -8.75 -16.13
CA SER A 139 -6.46 -8.16 -17.42
C SER A 139 -6.84 -9.20 -18.50
N LEU A 140 -6.80 -10.50 -18.19
CA LEU A 140 -7.20 -11.55 -19.13
C LEU A 140 -8.71 -11.78 -19.03
N CYS A 141 -9.46 -11.01 -19.82
CA CYS A 141 -10.66 -11.52 -20.49
C CYS A 141 -10.25 -12.41 -21.67
#